data_AF-A0A0R2U231-F1
#
_entry.id   AF-A0A0R2U231-F1
#
_cell.length_a   1.000
_cell.length_b   1.000
_cell.length_c   1.000
_cell.angle_alpha   90.00
_cell.angle_beta   90.00
_cell.angle_gamma   90.00
#
_symmetry.space_group_name_H-M   'P 1'
#
loop_
_entity.id
_entity.type
_entity.pdbx_description
1 polymer ?
#
loop_
_entity_poly.entity_id
_entity_poly.type
_entity_poly.pdbx_seq_one_letter_code
_entity_poly.pdbx_strand_id
1 'polypeptide(L)'
;MILTKLEHGDSVKIPLFSPITQKILTVTLDGAVKKPGVYSFSEGTTLHEIIAEAGGYTNNAYPYGGSLFRKSVAKIQQETFDKTYSSLINYLASNSNISSVASSTNLQIILAELKAAKFKGRLSAEFSQRMVEKDASLDTILADGDEIVIPLFTSDVFVTGDVLNPGGRRYNSELKPKDYIEQSGGLGRFADSDRVVVIKPNGDAEVIKAKLFFSYSGSTIYPGSIIYAPREIGKLEGIQFTATLAPIVSSLALSLASLNSIK
;
A
#
# COMPACT_ATOMS: atom_id res chain seq x y z
N MET A 1 -55.43 26.38 11.12
CA MET A 1 -54.67 26.79 9.92
C MET A 1 -55.44 27.93 9.27
N ILE A 2 -54.86 29.13 9.26
CA ILE A 2 -55.47 30.30 8.61
C ILE A 2 -55.00 30.27 7.15
N LEU A 3 -55.92 30.03 6.22
CA LEU A 3 -55.64 30.10 4.79
C LEU A 3 -55.88 31.54 4.35
N THR A 4 -54.80 32.29 4.18
CA THR A 4 -54.85 33.68 3.69
C THR A 4 -55.18 33.66 2.20
N LYS A 5 -56.25 34.38 1.81
CA LYS A 5 -56.66 34.52 0.41
C LYS A 5 -55.75 35.56 -0.26
N LEU A 6 -55.15 35.22 -1.39
CA LEU A 6 -54.27 36.12 -2.15
C LEU A 6 -55.10 37.16 -2.92
N GLU A 7 -54.64 38.41 -2.94
CA GLU A 7 -55.29 39.53 -3.64
C GLU A 7 -54.48 40.01 -4.85
N HIS A 8 -55.12 40.84 -5.68
CA HIS A 8 -54.51 41.37 -6.90
C HIS A 8 -53.37 42.33 -6.56
N GLY A 9 -52.14 41.99 -6.97
CA GLY A 9 -50.92 42.74 -6.65
C GLY A 9 -49.96 42.00 -5.71
N ASP A 10 -50.39 40.87 -5.13
CA ASP A 10 -49.56 40.06 -4.27
C ASP A 10 -48.44 39.36 -5.04
N SER A 11 -47.22 39.43 -4.50
CA SER A 11 -46.06 38.70 -5.01
C SER A 11 -45.73 37.54 -4.08
N VAL A 12 -46.09 36.33 -4.50
CA VAL A 12 -45.71 35.10 -3.80
C VAL A 12 -44.31 34.70 -4.24
N LYS A 13 -43.33 34.86 -3.34
CA LYS A 13 -42.01 34.25 -3.51
C LYS A 13 -42.00 32.91 -2.80
N ILE A 14 -41.93 31.83 -3.58
CA ILE A 14 -41.54 30.52 -3.07
C ILE A 14 -40.01 30.50 -3.18
N PRO A 15 -39.25 30.62 -2.08
CA PRO A 15 -37.83 30.37 -2.16
C PRO A 15 -37.69 28.91 -2.59
N LEU A 16 -37.15 28.69 -3.79
CA LEU A 16 -36.63 27.38 -4.14
C LEU A 16 -35.55 27.13 -3.09
N PHE A 17 -35.86 26.26 -2.13
CA PHE A 17 -34.83 25.64 -1.32
C PHE A 17 -34.05 24.79 -2.33
N SER A 18 -33.05 25.40 -2.97
CA SER A 18 -32.00 24.61 -3.60
C SER A 18 -31.57 23.68 -2.49
N PRO A 19 -31.70 22.34 -2.65
CA PRO A 19 -31.08 21.46 -1.67
C PRO A 19 -29.66 21.98 -1.57
N ILE A 20 -29.27 22.42 -0.37
CA ILE A 20 -27.85 22.56 -0.09
C ILE A 20 -27.42 21.12 -0.26
N THR A 21 -26.93 20.76 -1.44
CA THR A 21 -26.34 19.47 -1.70
C THR A 21 -25.05 19.51 -0.90
N GLN A 22 -25.16 19.43 0.44
CA GLN A 22 -24.04 19.13 1.29
C GLN A 22 -23.53 17.82 0.72
N LYS A 23 -22.32 17.89 0.16
CA LYS A 23 -21.72 16.75 -0.50
C LYS A 23 -21.70 15.63 0.52
N ILE A 24 -22.51 14.59 0.30
CA ILE A 24 -22.54 13.44 1.18
C ILE A 24 -21.21 12.73 0.97
N LEU A 25 -20.31 12.85 1.94
CA LEU A 25 -19.04 12.16 1.91
C LEU A 25 -19.28 10.73 2.36
N THR A 26 -18.67 9.78 1.68
CA THR A 26 -18.84 8.36 1.98
C THR A 26 -17.50 7.68 2.18
N VAL A 27 -17.46 6.70 3.09
CA VAL A 27 -16.31 5.84 3.31
C VAL A 27 -16.79 4.40 3.33
N THR A 28 -16.03 3.51 2.69
CA THR A 28 -16.32 2.07 2.72
C THR A 28 -15.45 1.42 3.79
N LEU A 29 -16.06 0.68 4.70
CA LEU A 29 -15.38 -0.06 5.75
C LEU A 29 -15.63 -1.56 5.59
N ASP A 30 -14.57 -2.32 5.42
CA ASP A 30 -14.62 -3.77 5.19
C ASP A 30 -13.67 -4.57 6.11
N GLY A 31 -13.89 -5.87 6.18
CA GLY A 31 -13.07 -6.81 6.93
C GLY A 31 -13.52 -6.99 8.39
N ALA A 32 -12.56 -7.04 9.31
CA ALA A 32 -12.72 -7.49 10.69
C ALA A 32 -13.30 -6.42 11.63
N VAL A 33 -14.35 -5.72 11.20
CA VAL A 33 -15.15 -4.78 12.00
C VAL A 33 -16.53 -5.37 12.31
N LYS A 34 -17.22 -4.90 13.35
CA LYS A 34 -18.51 -5.52 13.74
C LYS A 34 -19.62 -5.30 12.72
N LYS A 35 -19.61 -4.16 12.02
CA LYS A 35 -20.59 -3.81 10.98
C LYS A 35 -19.86 -3.29 9.73
N PRO A 36 -19.41 -4.16 8.82
CA PRO A 36 -18.87 -3.71 7.54
C PRO A 36 -19.97 -3.07 6.69
N GLY A 37 -19.61 -2.07 5.88
CA GLY A 37 -20.57 -1.33 5.07
C GLY A 37 -20.06 0.04 4.62
N VAL A 38 -20.94 0.81 4.01
CA VAL A 38 -20.68 2.20 3.60
C VAL A 38 -21.27 3.13 4.63
N TYR A 39 -20.45 4.08 5.10
CA TYR A 39 -20.82 5.08 6.10
C TYR A 39 -20.79 6.47 5.46
N SER A 40 -21.79 7.28 5.79
CA SER A 40 -21.85 8.68 5.40
C SER A 40 -21.29 9.53 6.53
N PHE A 41 -20.49 10.55 6.21
CA PHE A 41 -19.83 11.36 7.22
C PHE A 41 -19.72 12.84 6.83
N SER A 42 -19.34 13.68 7.81
CA SER A 42 -19.16 15.13 7.62
C SER A 42 -17.68 15.49 7.50
N GLU A 43 -17.36 16.61 6.86
CA GLU A 43 -15.97 17.08 6.79
C GLU A 43 -15.33 17.16 8.18
N GLY A 44 -14.10 16.64 8.30
CA GLY A 44 -13.37 16.57 9.56
C GLY A 44 -13.56 15.27 10.37
N THR A 45 -14.50 14.39 9.98
CA THR A 45 -14.68 13.08 10.63
C THR A 45 -13.42 12.23 10.50
N THR A 46 -13.05 11.55 11.58
CA THR A 46 -11.84 10.75 11.67
C THR A 46 -12.06 9.26 11.40
N LEU A 47 -10.97 8.55 11.16
CA LEU A 47 -10.96 7.11 10.96
C LEU A 47 -11.56 6.36 12.16
N HIS A 48 -11.15 6.71 13.39
CA HIS A 48 -11.61 5.98 14.58
C HIS A 48 -13.06 6.30 14.95
N GLU A 49 -13.58 7.49 14.59
CA GLU A 49 -15.02 7.79 14.71
C GLU A 49 -15.87 6.84 13.87
N ILE A 50 -15.50 6.60 12.61
CA ILE A 50 -16.20 5.65 11.74
C ILE A 50 -16.07 4.22 12.24
N ILE A 51 -14.90 3.83 12.73
CA ILE A 51 -14.71 2.51 13.32
C ILE A 51 -15.58 2.33 14.57
N ALA A 52 -15.71 3.37 15.40
CA ALA A 52 -16.59 3.36 16.56
C ALA A 52 -18.08 3.27 16.15
N GLU A 53 -18.50 4.01 15.12
CA GLU A 53 -19.86 3.95 14.54
C GLU A 53 -20.17 2.54 14.02
N ALA A 54 -19.19 1.87 13.42
CA ALA A 54 -19.28 0.47 13.01
C ALA A 54 -19.33 -0.54 14.17
N GLY A 55 -19.32 -0.07 15.42
CA GLY A 55 -19.34 -0.89 16.64
C GLY A 55 -17.96 -1.35 17.11
N GLY A 56 -16.90 -0.83 16.50
CA GLY A 56 -15.51 -1.17 16.76
C GLY A 56 -15.04 -2.41 16.00
N TYR A 57 -13.82 -2.83 16.34
CA TYR A 57 -13.19 -4.04 15.83
C TYR A 57 -13.87 -5.32 16.32
N THR A 58 -13.76 -6.40 15.54
CA THR A 58 -14.05 -7.76 16.01
C THR A 58 -12.91 -8.29 16.90
N ASN A 59 -13.16 -9.36 17.66
CA ASN A 59 -12.15 -9.93 18.58
C ASN A 59 -10.89 -10.42 17.87
N ASN A 60 -11.00 -10.82 16.61
CA ASN A 60 -9.89 -11.35 15.80
C ASN A 60 -9.39 -10.31 14.78
N ALA A 61 -9.77 -9.04 14.92
CA ALA A 61 -9.29 -8.00 14.05
C ALA A 61 -7.80 -7.75 14.24
N TYR A 62 -7.13 -7.34 13.18
CA TYR A 62 -5.75 -6.91 13.24
C TYR A 62 -5.58 -5.46 12.77
N PRO A 63 -5.77 -4.49 13.68
CA PRO A 63 -5.69 -3.06 13.34
C PRO A 63 -4.33 -2.68 12.72
N TYR A 64 -3.22 -3.26 13.19
CA TYR A 64 -1.90 -2.97 12.62
C TYR A 64 -1.75 -3.38 11.14
N GLY A 65 -2.56 -4.32 10.66
CA GLY A 65 -2.64 -4.68 9.23
C GLY A 65 -3.64 -3.83 8.44
N GLY A 66 -4.31 -2.87 9.09
CA GLY A 66 -5.30 -2.01 8.46
C GLY A 66 -4.74 -1.24 7.27
N SER A 67 -5.59 -1.02 6.28
CA SER A 67 -5.23 -0.30 5.06
C SER A 67 -6.29 0.72 4.71
N LEU A 68 -5.87 1.95 4.46
CA LEU A 68 -6.69 3.03 3.92
C LEU A 68 -6.29 3.26 2.46
N PHE A 69 -7.27 3.27 1.56
CA PHE A 69 -7.09 3.57 0.14
C PHE A 69 -7.83 4.84 -0.22
N ARG A 70 -7.13 5.74 -0.93
CA ARG A 70 -7.65 7.06 -1.30
C ARG A 70 -7.40 7.33 -2.78
N LYS A 71 -8.47 7.69 -3.50
CA LYS A 71 -8.43 7.94 -4.95
C LYS A 71 -7.44 9.04 -5.36
N SER A 72 -7.32 10.10 -4.56
CA SER A 72 -6.35 11.18 -4.85
C SER A 72 -4.90 10.70 -4.76
N VAL A 73 -4.60 9.85 -3.78
CA VAL A 73 -3.28 9.21 -3.62
C VAL A 73 -3.02 8.25 -4.79
N ALA A 74 -4.04 7.47 -5.20
CA ALA A 74 -3.94 6.57 -6.35
C ALA A 74 -3.55 7.33 -7.63
N LYS A 75 -4.18 8.49 -7.86
CA LYS A 75 -3.88 9.35 -9.01
C LYS A 75 -2.44 9.86 -8.98
N ILE A 76 -1.96 10.35 -7.82
CA ILE A 76 -0.58 10.83 -7.66
C ILE A 76 0.43 9.69 -7.90
N GLN A 77 0.15 8.50 -7.37
CA GLN A 77 0.98 7.31 -7.57
C GLN A 77 1.05 6.92 -9.05
N GLN A 78 -0.10 6.87 -9.74
CA GLN A 78 -0.17 6.58 -11.18
C GLN A 78 0.61 7.62 -12.00
N GLU A 79 0.40 8.91 -11.77
CA GLU A 79 1.11 9.97 -12.51
C GLU A 79 2.63 9.90 -12.31
N THR A 80 3.07 9.59 -11.08
CA THR A 80 4.49 9.42 -10.75
C THR A 80 5.08 8.19 -11.44
N PHE A 81 4.33 7.09 -11.44
CA PHE A 81 4.71 5.86 -12.13
C PHE A 81 4.81 6.09 -13.64
N ASP A 82 3.83 6.73 -14.26
CA ASP A 82 3.79 6.98 -15.71
C ASP A 82 4.97 7.85 -16.16
N LYS A 83 5.34 8.87 -15.37
CA LYS A 83 6.53 9.71 -15.61
C LYS A 83 7.80 8.87 -15.53
N THR A 84 7.94 8.08 -14.47
CA THR A 84 9.11 7.21 -14.23
C THR A 84 9.26 6.16 -15.33
N TYR A 85 8.15 5.53 -15.71
CA TYR A 85 8.07 4.57 -16.81
C TYR A 85 8.47 5.23 -18.14
N SER A 86 7.97 6.43 -18.42
CA SER A 86 8.36 7.17 -19.62
C SER A 86 9.86 7.50 -19.65
N SER A 87 10.45 7.87 -18.51
CA SER A 87 11.90 8.05 -18.38
C SER A 87 12.68 6.77 -18.65
N LEU A 88 12.18 5.62 -18.19
CA LEU A 88 12.77 4.31 -18.51
C LEU A 88 12.76 4.06 -20.02
N ILE A 89 11.60 4.22 -20.67
CA ILE A 89 11.46 4.00 -22.11
C ILE A 89 12.38 4.93 -22.92
N ASN A 90 12.43 6.22 -22.58
CA ASN A 90 13.30 7.17 -23.24
C ASN A 90 14.79 6.79 -23.07
N TYR A 91 15.18 6.37 -21.87
CA TYR A 91 16.55 5.92 -21.61
C TYR A 91 16.93 4.69 -22.45
N LEU A 92 16.02 3.71 -22.55
CA LEU A 92 16.23 2.50 -23.38
C LEU A 92 16.31 2.85 -24.88
N ALA A 93 15.48 3.79 -25.34
CA ALA A 93 15.43 4.22 -26.74
C ALA A 93 16.66 5.05 -27.16
N SER A 94 17.20 5.89 -26.25
CA SER A 94 18.33 6.78 -26.56
C SER A 94 19.71 6.13 -26.46
N ASN A 95 19.81 4.90 -25.94
CA ASN A 95 21.09 4.18 -25.80
C ASN A 95 21.22 3.05 -26.81
N SER A 96 21.97 3.29 -27.89
CA SER A 96 22.20 2.36 -29.02
C SER A 96 22.83 1.00 -28.63
N ASN A 97 23.62 0.95 -27.56
CA ASN A 97 24.19 -0.30 -27.02
C ASN A 97 23.18 -1.16 -26.23
N ILE A 98 22.05 -0.58 -25.83
CA ILE A 98 20.96 -1.25 -25.12
C ILE A 98 19.85 -1.65 -26.10
N SER A 99 19.83 -1.08 -27.31
CA SER A 99 18.79 -1.30 -28.32
C SER A 99 18.66 -2.77 -28.77
N SER A 100 19.75 -3.55 -28.79
CA SER A 100 19.71 -4.99 -29.10
C SER A 100 19.03 -5.83 -28.00
N VAL A 101 19.12 -5.38 -26.74
CA VAL A 101 18.40 -5.98 -25.59
C VAL A 101 16.98 -5.42 -25.48
N ALA A 102 16.76 -4.17 -25.89
CA ALA A 102 15.44 -3.53 -25.94
C ALA A 102 14.50 -4.19 -26.96
N SER A 103 15.05 -4.80 -28.01
CA SER A 103 14.29 -5.63 -28.96
C SER A 103 13.96 -7.03 -28.45
N SER A 104 14.46 -7.44 -27.27
CA SER A 104 14.16 -8.77 -26.73
C SER A 104 12.69 -8.89 -26.34
N THR A 105 12.05 -10.00 -26.71
CA THR A 105 10.65 -10.30 -26.39
C THR A 105 10.41 -10.28 -24.87
N ASN A 106 11.37 -10.74 -24.08
CA ASN A 106 11.27 -10.77 -22.62
C ASN A 106 11.15 -9.37 -22.00
N LEU A 107 11.90 -8.38 -22.51
CA LEU A 107 11.81 -7.01 -22.00
C LEU A 107 10.47 -6.37 -22.37
N GLN A 108 9.95 -6.62 -23.58
CA GLN A 108 8.64 -6.10 -23.99
C GLN A 108 7.51 -6.63 -23.11
N ILE A 109 7.57 -7.92 -22.73
CA ILE A 109 6.60 -8.54 -21.81
C ILE A 109 6.68 -7.87 -20.43
N ILE A 110 7.89 -7.71 -19.88
CA ILE A 110 8.08 -7.03 -18.58
C ILE A 110 7.55 -5.60 -18.65
N LEU A 111 7.87 -4.83 -19.68
CA LEU A 111 7.39 -3.46 -19.85
C LEU A 111 5.86 -3.39 -19.95
N ALA A 112 5.23 -4.34 -20.63
CA ALA A 112 3.77 -4.44 -20.70
C ALA A 112 3.16 -4.76 -19.33
N GLU A 113 3.76 -5.68 -18.57
CA GLU A 113 3.34 -6.02 -17.20
C GLU A 113 3.49 -4.83 -16.26
N LEU A 114 4.62 -4.11 -16.32
CA LEU A 114 4.85 -2.88 -15.58
C LEU A 114 3.75 -1.84 -15.90
N LYS A 115 3.44 -1.62 -17.18
CA LYS A 115 2.41 -0.66 -17.60
C LYS A 115 0.99 -1.06 -17.17
N ALA A 116 0.73 -2.35 -16.95
CA ALA A 116 -0.57 -2.84 -16.52
C ALA A 116 -0.83 -2.69 -15.01
N ALA A 117 0.17 -2.24 -14.23
CA ALA A 117 0.02 -2.01 -12.79
C ALA A 117 -1.08 -0.98 -12.49
N LYS A 118 -1.93 -1.30 -11.50
CA LYS A 118 -3.03 -0.44 -11.06
C LYS A 118 -2.81 0.03 -9.63
N PHE A 119 -2.80 1.34 -9.40
CA PHE A 119 -2.63 1.91 -8.06
C PHE A 119 -3.98 2.10 -7.38
N LYS A 120 -4.12 1.58 -6.15
CA LYS A 120 -5.30 1.82 -5.30
C LYS A 120 -5.15 3.03 -4.37
N GLY A 121 -3.95 3.60 -4.25
CA GLY A 121 -3.72 4.78 -3.43
C GLY A 121 -3.65 4.49 -1.94
N ARG A 122 -2.86 3.50 -1.53
CA ARG A 122 -2.66 3.20 -0.10
C ARG A 122 -2.08 4.42 0.61
N LEU A 123 -2.72 4.85 1.68
CA LEU A 123 -2.27 5.91 2.58
C LEU A 123 -1.88 5.28 3.91
N SER A 124 -0.74 5.69 4.46
CA SER A 124 -0.35 5.28 5.81
C SER A 124 -1.29 5.95 6.82
N ALA A 125 -1.90 5.15 7.68
CA ALA A 125 -2.84 5.59 8.71
C ALA A 125 -2.59 4.76 9.98
N GLU A 126 -2.80 5.37 11.14
CA GLU A 126 -2.79 4.66 12.42
C GLU A 126 -4.17 4.06 12.66
N PHE A 127 -4.22 2.78 12.99
CA PHE A 127 -5.46 2.02 13.24
C PHE A 127 -5.56 1.54 14.69
N SER A 128 -4.47 1.66 15.45
CA SER A 128 -4.48 1.35 16.87
C SER A 128 -5.15 2.46 17.66
N GLN A 129 -6.35 2.17 18.17
CA GLN A 129 -7.07 3.01 19.12
C GLN A 129 -6.17 3.48 20.28
N ARG A 130 -5.33 2.59 20.81
CA ARG A 130 -4.42 2.90 21.93
C ARG A 130 -3.33 3.91 21.57
N MET A 131 -2.95 4.01 20.30
CA MET A 131 -1.96 4.97 19.83
C MET A 131 -2.61 6.35 19.69
N VAL A 132 -3.81 6.39 19.11
CA VAL A 132 -4.61 7.62 18.99
C VAL A 132 -5.04 8.19 20.35
N GLU A 133 -5.35 7.33 21.33
CA GLU A 133 -5.63 7.76 22.71
C GLU A 133 -4.44 8.47 23.38
N LYS A 134 -3.21 8.15 22.96
CA LYS A 134 -1.99 8.80 23.47
C LYS A 134 -1.67 10.07 22.69
N ASP A 135 -1.94 10.07 21.39
CA ASP A 135 -1.69 11.19 20.50
C ASP A 135 -2.79 11.26 19.43
N ALA A 136 -3.75 12.17 19.64
CA ALA A 136 -4.89 12.35 18.75
C ALA A 136 -4.49 12.83 17.34
N SER A 137 -3.28 13.38 17.16
CA SER A 137 -2.81 13.82 15.85
C SER A 137 -2.49 12.67 14.88
N LEU A 138 -2.40 11.44 15.40
CA LEU A 138 -2.24 10.24 14.61
C LEU A 138 -3.54 9.80 13.92
N ASP A 139 -4.69 10.32 14.37
CA ASP A 139 -5.97 9.95 13.78
C ASP A 139 -6.13 10.57 12.39
N THR A 140 -6.50 9.73 11.43
CA THR A 140 -6.56 10.14 10.03
C THR A 140 -7.91 10.76 9.72
N ILE A 141 -7.91 12.01 9.24
CA ILE A 141 -9.11 12.65 8.70
C ILE A 141 -9.48 11.99 7.37
N LEU A 142 -10.74 11.57 7.28
CA LEU A 142 -11.25 10.86 6.11
C LEU A 142 -11.57 11.80 4.96
N ALA A 143 -11.42 11.28 3.75
CA ALA A 143 -11.82 11.94 2.52
C ALA A 143 -12.91 11.14 1.82
N ASP A 144 -13.68 11.82 1.00
CA ASP A 144 -14.77 11.21 0.24
C ASP A 144 -14.27 10.08 -0.67
N GLY A 145 -14.92 8.93 -0.54
CA GLY A 145 -14.59 7.71 -1.27
C GLY A 145 -13.36 6.98 -0.74
N ASP A 146 -12.91 7.25 0.48
CA ASP A 146 -11.91 6.42 1.14
C ASP A 146 -12.44 4.99 1.32
N GLU A 147 -11.55 4.01 1.17
CA GLU A 147 -11.83 2.60 1.43
C GLU A 147 -10.90 2.11 2.53
N ILE A 148 -11.47 1.57 3.60
CA ILE A 148 -10.76 1.05 4.75
C ILE A 148 -10.99 -0.45 4.81
N VAL A 149 -9.90 -1.21 4.93
CA VAL A 149 -9.95 -2.66 5.10
C VAL A 149 -9.17 -3.03 6.34
N ILE A 150 -9.81 -3.76 7.26
CA ILE A 150 -9.19 -4.28 8.46
C ILE A 150 -9.03 -5.80 8.31
N PRO A 151 -7.81 -6.35 8.25
CA PRO A 151 -7.63 -7.78 8.10
C PRO A 151 -7.95 -8.53 9.41
N LEU A 152 -8.15 -9.84 9.27
CA LEU A 152 -8.13 -10.76 10.41
C LEU A 152 -6.69 -10.98 10.88
N PHE A 153 -6.52 -11.20 12.18
CA PHE A 153 -5.25 -11.60 12.76
C PHE A 153 -4.88 -13.01 12.30
N THR A 154 -3.71 -13.13 11.68
CA THR A 154 -3.05 -14.40 11.37
C THR A 154 -1.73 -14.49 12.12
N SER A 155 -1.29 -15.70 12.46
CA SER A 155 -0.04 -15.93 13.19
C SER A 155 1.05 -16.42 12.25
N ASP A 156 1.14 -15.81 11.06
CA ASP A 156 1.99 -16.27 9.97
C ASP A 156 2.90 -15.14 9.47
N VAL A 157 4.10 -15.51 9.03
CA VAL A 157 5.06 -14.65 8.33
C VAL A 157 5.34 -15.32 7.00
N PHE A 158 5.26 -14.58 5.89
CA PHE A 158 5.47 -15.14 4.57
C PHE A 158 6.90 -14.93 4.12
N VAL A 159 7.57 -15.99 3.67
CA VAL A 159 8.90 -15.89 3.06
C VAL A 159 8.77 -16.18 1.57
N THR A 160 9.22 -15.27 0.71
CA THR A 160 9.06 -15.38 -0.74
C THR A 160 10.23 -14.77 -1.51
N GLY A 161 10.26 -14.98 -2.83
CA GLY A 161 11.39 -14.61 -3.70
C GLY A 161 12.35 -15.77 -3.93
N ASP A 162 13.66 -15.47 -4.04
CA ASP A 162 14.71 -16.47 -4.28
C ASP A 162 15.13 -17.13 -2.95
N VAL A 163 14.30 -18.04 -2.45
CA VAL A 163 14.54 -18.91 -1.29
C VAL A 163 14.28 -20.38 -1.68
N LEU A 164 14.85 -21.33 -0.94
CA LEU A 164 14.68 -22.75 -1.30
C LEU A 164 13.23 -23.23 -1.16
N ASN A 165 12.54 -22.80 -0.09
CA ASN A 165 11.16 -23.22 0.21
C ASN A 165 10.27 -22.02 0.56
N PRO A 166 9.75 -21.28 -0.44
CA PRO A 166 8.85 -20.16 -0.21
C PRO A 166 7.53 -20.61 0.45
N GLY A 167 6.95 -19.76 1.29
CA GLY A 167 5.65 -20.01 1.93
C GLY A 167 5.50 -19.35 3.30
N GLY A 168 4.40 -19.65 3.98
CA GLY A 168 4.12 -19.19 5.33
C GLY A 168 4.96 -19.91 6.39
N ARG A 169 5.34 -19.20 7.44
CA ARG A 169 5.98 -19.70 8.66
C ARG A 169 5.21 -19.18 9.86
N ARG A 170 5.08 -19.98 10.91
CA ARG A 170 4.40 -19.53 12.12
C ARG A 170 5.19 -18.38 12.75
N TYR A 171 4.51 -17.29 13.06
CA TYR A 171 5.08 -16.14 13.75
C TYR A 171 5.56 -16.53 15.15
N ASN A 172 6.76 -16.04 15.49
CA ASN A 172 7.35 -16.04 16.81
C ASN A 172 8.09 -14.71 17.01
N SER A 173 7.81 -14.05 18.14
CA SER A 173 8.36 -12.74 18.51
C SER A 173 9.85 -12.74 18.80
N GLU A 174 10.45 -13.91 19.06
CA GLU A 174 11.89 -14.07 19.30
C GLU A 174 12.68 -14.21 18.00
N LEU A 175 12.00 -14.58 16.90
CA LEU A 175 12.64 -14.81 15.61
C LEU A 175 12.83 -13.52 14.83
N LYS A 176 14.01 -13.42 14.22
CA LYS A 176 14.42 -12.37 13.30
C LYS A 176 14.19 -12.77 11.85
N PRO A 177 14.21 -11.81 10.91
CA PRO A 177 14.05 -12.09 9.48
C PRO A 177 14.96 -13.19 8.95
N LYS A 178 16.22 -13.24 9.42
CA LYS A 178 17.17 -14.29 9.07
C LYS A 178 16.67 -15.68 9.47
N ASP A 179 16.11 -15.84 10.66
CA ASP A 179 15.70 -17.14 11.18
C ASP A 179 14.56 -17.73 10.34
N TYR A 180 13.63 -16.89 9.87
CA TYR A 180 12.58 -17.30 8.94
C TYR A 180 13.12 -17.72 7.56
N ILE A 181 14.17 -17.04 7.07
CA ILE A 181 14.85 -17.43 5.83
C ILE A 181 15.55 -18.78 6.01
N GLU A 182 16.21 -19.00 7.15
CA GLU A 182 16.86 -20.29 7.47
C GLU A 182 15.84 -21.43 7.60
N GLN A 183 14.70 -21.19 8.26
CA GLN A 183 13.55 -22.10 8.28
C GLN A 183 12.93 -22.32 6.88
N SER A 184 13.30 -21.49 5.90
CA SER A 184 12.93 -21.66 4.50
C SER A 184 13.98 -22.39 3.67
N GLY A 185 14.97 -22.99 4.33
CA GLY A 185 16.10 -23.68 3.70
C GLY A 185 17.24 -22.75 3.31
N GLY A 186 17.18 -21.48 3.73
CA GLY A 186 18.13 -20.46 3.33
C GLY A 186 17.76 -19.76 2.02
N LEU A 187 18.63 -18.82 1.65
CA LEU A 187 18.53 -18.08 0.39
C LEU A 187 18.81 -19.00 -0.81
N GLY A 188 18.16 -18.73 -1.92
CA GLY A 188 18.43 -19.36 -3.21
C GLY A 188 19.80 -18.95 -3.77
N ARG A 189 20.28 -19.71 -4.77
CA ARG A 189 21.59 -19.49 -5.39
C ARG A 189 21.74 -18.12 -6.04
N PHE A 190 20.63 -17.51 -6.43
CA PHE A 190 20.60 -16.22 -7.12
C PHE A 190 19.98 -15.15 -6.24
N ALA A 191 19.92 -15.33 -4.92
CA ALA A 191 19.31 -14.35 -4.05
C ALA A 191 20.26 -13.18 -3.82
N ASP A 192 19.73 -11.96 -3.87
CA ASP A 192 20.46 -10.79 -3.44
C ASP A 192 20.34 -10.65 -1.92
N SER A 193 21.35 -11.17 -1.21
CA SER A 193 21.40 -11.17 0.25
C SER A 193 21.49 -9.78 0.87
N ASP A 194 21.90 -8.77 0.10
CA ASP A 194 22.10 -7.40 0.59
C ASP A 194 20.82 -6.55 0.49
N ARG A 195 19.81 -7.03 -0.24
CA ARG A 195 18.56 -6.32 -0.53
C ARG A 195 17.31 -7.08 -0.10
N VAL A 196 17.41 -7.94 0.91
CA VAL A 196 16.22 -8.57 1.51
C VAL A 196 15.30 -7.49 2.07
N VAL A 197 14.00 -7.56 1.73
CA VAL A 197 12.99 -6.59 2.14
C VAL A 197 12.02 -7.22 3.12
N VAL A 198 11.75 -6.56 4.24
CA VAL A 198 10.64 -6.89 5.13
C VAL A 198 9.52 -5.89 4.91
N ILE A 199 8.37 -6.41 4.51
CA ILE A 199 7.13 -5.67 4.33
C ILE A 199 6.25 -5.98 5.52
N LYS A 200 5.89 -4.96 6.29
CA LYS A 200 5.02 -5.06 7.45
C LYS A 200 3.54 -5.10 7.01
N PRO A 201 2.63 -5.60 7.86
CA PRO A 201 1.19 -5.63 7.57
C PRO A 201 0.57 -4.27 7.22
N ASN A 202 1.09 -3.19 7.81
CA ASN A 202 0.65 -1.82 7.49
C ASN A 202 1.16 -1.30 6.13
N GLY A 203 2.00 -2.08 5.43
CA GLY A 203 2.58 -1.75 4.12
C GLY A 203 3.96 -1.10 4.18
N ASP A 204 4.49 -0.80 5.38
CA ASP A 204 5.85 -0.27 5.52
C ASP A 204 6.87 -1.30 5.07
N ALA A 205 7.85 -0.89 4.26
CA ALA A 205 8.89 -1.78 3.76
C ALA A 205 10.27 -1.30 4.21
N GLU A 206 11.09 -2.23 4.71
CA GLU A 206 12.45 -1.98 5.18
C GLU A 206 13.44 -2.92 4.49
N VAL A 207 14.52 -2.36 3.94
CA VAL A 207 15.64 -3.15 3.40
C VAL A 207 16.56 -3.54 4.54
N ILE A 208 16.79 -4.84 4.70
CA ILE A 208 17.70 -5.39 5.69
C ILE A 208 19.07 -5.60 5.03
N LYS A 209 20.06 -4.83 5.50
CA LYS A 209 21.45 -4.98 5.06
C LYS A 209 22.13 -6.06 5.88
N ALA A 210 22.68 -7.08 5.23
CA ALA A 210 23.59 -8.01 5.88
C ALA A 210 24.89 -7.28 6.24
N LYS A 211 25.14 -7.02 7.54
CA LYS A 211 26.46 -6.58 8.01
C LYS A 211 27.21 -7.78 8.61
N LEU A 212 28.50 -7.87 8.24
CA LEU A 212 29.41 -8.99 8.48
C LEU A 212 29.74 -9.28 9.96
N PHE A 213 29.25 -8.49 10.92
CA PHE A 213 29.56 -8.65 12.36
C PHE A 213 28.30 -8.46 13.22
N PHE A 214 27.75 -9.58 13.69
CA PHE A 214 26.87 -9.77 14.86
C PHE A 214 26.00 -8.58 15.30
N SER A 215 24.88 -8.37 14.60
CA SER A 215 23.53 -8.19 15.16
C SER A 215 22.62 -7.71 14.02
N TYR A 216 21.63 -8.52 13.63
CA TYR A 216 20.44 -7.99 12.97
C TYR A 216 19.69 -7.18 14.04
N SER A 217 20.14 -5.95 14.31
CA SER A 217 19.37 -4.97 15.07
C SER A 217 18.49 -4.23 14.08
N GLY A 218 17.17 -4.31 14.27
CA GLY A 218 16.31 -3.19 13.87
C GLY A 218 14.94 -3.54 13.30
N SER A 219 14.78 -4.61 12.53
CA SER A 219 13.48 -4.86 11.92
C SER A 219 12.65 -5.82 12.76
N THR A 220 11.73 -5.23 13.53
CA THR A 220 10.69 -5.97 14.24
C THR A 220 9.75 -6.62 13.22
N ILE A 221 9.62 -7.94 13.31
CA ILE A 221 8.64 -8.69 12.53
C ILE A 221 7.30 -8.67 13.26
N TYR A 222 6.25 -8.50 12.48
CA TYR A 222 4.88 -8.59 12.94
C TYR A 222 4.17 -9.78 12.27
N PRO A 223 3.14 -10.36 12.90
CA PRO A 223 2.28 -11.32 12.23
C PRO A 223 1.68 -10.71 10.96
N GLY A 224 1.71 -11.42 9.84
CA GLY A 224 1.35 -10.95 8.50
C GLY A 224 2.51 -10.31 7.73
N SER A 225 3.70 -10.14 8.32
CA SER A 225 4.86 -9.63 7.59
C SER A 225 5.27 -10.54 6.43
N ILE A 226 5.79 -9.93 5.36
CA ILE A 226 6.37 -10.61 4.21
C ILE A 226 7.87 -10.34 4.17
N ILE A 227 8.67 -11.40 4.14
CA ILE A 227 10.11 -11.38 3.91
C ILE A 227 10.34 -11.73 2.45
N TYR A 228 10.74 -10.75 1.67
CA TYR A 228 11.01 -10.90 0.25
C TYR A 228 12.51 -10.90 0.00
N ALA A 229 13.03 -12.02 -0.51
CA ALA A 229 14.40 -12.13 -0.99
C ALA A 229 14.43 -11.90 -2.51
N PRO A 230 14.82 -10.71 -2.99
CA PRO A 230 14.88 -10.49 -4.43
C PRO A 230 15.96 -11.37 -5.06
N ARG A 231 15.75 -11.74 -6.33
CA ARG A 231 16.80 -12.37 -7.12
C ARG A 231 17.85 -11.32 -7.49
N GLU A 232 19.11 -11.61 -7.19
CA GLU A 232 20.27 -10.97 -7.78
C GLU A 232 20.20 -11.21 -9.29
N ILE A 233 19.76 -10.17 -9.99
CA ILE A 233 20.03 -10.03 -11.40
C ILE A 233 21.53 -9.72 -11.42
N GLY A 234 22.35 -10.78 -11.54
CA GLY A 234 23.81 -10.70 -11.40
C GLY A 234 24.37 -9.49 -12.14
N LYS A 235 25.57 -9.04 -11.73
CA LYS A 235 26.40 -8.21 -12.61
C LYS A 235 26.38 -8.88 -13.99
N LEU A 236 25.56 -8.38 -14.90
CA LEU A 236 25.45 -8.90 -16.25
C LEU A 236 26.85 -8.71 -16.81
N GLU A 237 27.68 -9.75 -16.83
CA GLU A 237 28.97 -9.71 -17.50
C GLU A 237 28.66 -9.36 -18.96
N GLY A 238 28.89 -8.09 -19.31
CA GLY A 238 28.59 -7.55 -20.64
C GLY A 238 27.54 -6.44 -20.70
N ILE A 239 26.82 -6.10 -19.63
CA ILE A 239 25.97 -4.89 -19.59
C ILE A 239 26.38 -4.07 -18.38
N GLN A 240 27.07 -2.96 -18.63
CA GLN A 240 27.15 -1.86 -17.67
C GLN A 240 25.73 -1.31 -17.52
N PHE A 241 24.91 -1.97 -16.68
CA PHE A 241 23.66 -1.43 -16.18
C PHE A 241 24.10 -0.21 -15.37
N THR A 242 24.11 0.93 -16.04
CA THR A 242 24.77 2.16 -15.56
C THR A 242 24.19 2.58 -14.22
N ALA A 243 24.96 3.34 -13.44
CA ALA A 243 24.49 4.04 -12.25
C ALA A 243 23.26 4.94 -12.52
N THR A 244 22.93 5.22 -13.80
CA THR A 244 21.80 6.04 -14.22
C THR A 244 20.49 5.26 -14.45
N LEU A 245 20.55 3.96 -14.80
CA LEU A 245 19.34 3.14 -15.00
C LEU A 245 18.85 2.49 -13.70
N ALA A 246 19.77 2.12 -12.82
CA ALA A 246 19.46 1.48 -11.54
C ALA A 246 18.46 2.30 -10.67
N PRO A 247 18.54 3.63 -10.58
CA PRO A 247 17.55 4.43 -9.84
C PRO A 247 16.13 4.33 -10.40
N ILE A 248 15.95 4.29 -11.73
CA ILE A 248 14.64 4.23 -12.39
C ILE A 248 13.99 2.84 -12.18
N VAL A 249 14.79 1.78 -12.32
CA VAL A 249 14.30 0.41 -12.08
C VAL A 249 13.97 0.21 -10.60
N SER A 250 14.80 0.74 -9.70
CA SER A 250 14.55 0.72 -8.27
C SER A 250 13.23 1.43 -7.93
N SER A 251 13.01 2.66 -8.41
CA SER A 251 11.78 3.39 -8.11
C SER A 251 10.52 2.69 -8.63
N LEU A 252 10.58 2.04 -9.80
CA LEU A 252 9.47 1.21 -10.30
C LEU A 252 9.25 -0.03 -9.42
N ALA A 253 10.33 -0.73 -9.02
CA ALA A 253 10.23 -1.89 -8.15
C ALA A 253 9.64 -1.55 -6.77
N LEU A 254 10.04 -0.42 -6.16
CA LEU A 254 9.44 0.08 -4.92
C LEU A 254 7.96 0.42 -5.11
N SER A 255 7.61 1.07 -6.22
CA SER A 255 6.22 1.40 -6.56
C SER A 255 5.34 0.13 -6.63
N LEU A 256 5.85 -0.95 -7.24
CA LEU A 256 5.14 -2.23 -7.35
C LEU A 256 5.16 -3.06 -6.06
N ALA A 257 6.24 -3.03 -5.29
CA ALA A 257 6.28 -3.70 -3.99
C ALA A 257 5.25 -3.09 -3.02
N SER A 258 5.04 -1.77 -3.09
CA SER A 258 3.96 -1.11 -2.35
C SER A 258 2.57 -1.62 -2.73
N LEU A 259 2.39 -2.05 -4.00
CA LEU A 259 1.16 -2.64 -4.52
C LEU A 259 0.96 -4.10 -4.10
N ASN A 260 2.02 -4.92 -4.10
CA ASN A 260 1.95 -6.37 -3.83
C ASN A 260 2.00 -6.75 -2.33
N SER A 261 2.05 -5.78 -1.42
CA SER A 261 1.70 -6.01 0.00
C SER A 261 0.24 -6.46 0.20
N ILE A 262 -0.52 -6.54 -0.89
CA ILE A 262 -1.91 -6.96 -0.99
C ILE A 262 -1.94 -8.42 -1.46
N LYS A 263 -1.81 -9.37 -0.52
CA LYS A 263 -2.43 -10.70 -0.59
C LYS A 263 -2.47 -11.34 0.79
#